data_AF-A0A7S3UH73-F1
#
_entry.id   AF-A0A7S3UH73-F1
#
_cell.length_a   1.000
_cell.length_b   1.000
_cell.length_c   1.000
_cell.angle_alpha   90.00
_cell.angle_beta   90.00
_cell.angle_gamma   90.00
#
_symmetry.space_group_name_H-M   'P 1'
#
loop_
_entity.id
_entity.type
_entity.pdbx_description
1 polymer ?
#
loop_
_entity_poly.entity_id
_entity_poly.type
_entity_poly.pdbx_seq_one_letter_code
_entity_poly.pdbx_strand_id
1 'polypeptide(L)'
;WAPGHESSSELRFFANCQFPPSTTLSPTGGDLSRSACVIDDVLESLRAASDREFQKYLMQNASYPKHKEAARHLYSDPASYSECRNALLRYARRLPPGSVSDLPYAKLRLLFGLTHLIIEDTKDCGADRQGVVRRHCDVFEGHVLPGGVNTQLVKDANRSEFAVGGKYFSLSSALEKNRFLSEEQRKVFIAEFQRAIVVAIERFVLSFAKHHELSQEHTLTLMKAVTTQMCQAGLGNLERACEDCRKYFPSQPKQRTFFTLTET
;
A
#
# COMPACT_ATOMS: atom_id res chain seq x y z
N TRP A 1 -6.31 -35.73 -21.76
CA TRP A 1 -5.20 -35.85 -22.71
C TRP A 1 -4.49 -34.50 -22.72
N ALA A 2 -3.31 -34.43 -22.10
CA ALA A 2 -2.28 -33.45 -22.45
C ALA A 2 -1.29 -34.20 -23.38
N PRO A 3 -0.58 -33.51 -24.29
CA PRO A 3 0.56 -32.70 -23.85
C PRO A 3 0.85 -31.41 -24.67
N GLY A 4 1.55 -30.48 -24.02
CA GLY A 4 2.65 -29.72 -24.63
C GLY A 4 2.31 -28.44 -25.40
N HIS A 5 2.39 -27.29 -24.73
CA HIS A 5 3.03 -26.10 -25.28
C HIS A 5 3.62 -25.25 -24.16
N GLU A 6 4.86 -24.83 -24.39
CA GLU A 6 5.79 -24.21 -23.45
C GLU A 6 5.29 -22.85 -22.93
N SER A 7 5.10 -22.74 -21.62
CA SER A 7 4.90 -21.48 -20.90
C SER A 7 6.28 -20.95 -20.46
N SER A 8 6.79 -19.92 -21.15
CA SER A 8 8.05 -19.26 -20.77
C SER A 8 8.07 -17.74 -20.93
N SER A 9 6.92 -17.05 -20.86
CA SER A 9 6.89 -15.58 -20.98
C SER A 9 5.97 -14.82 -20.00
N GLU A 10 5.21 -15.49 -19.13
CA GLU A 10 4.19 -14.87 -18.25
C GLU A 10 4.73 -14.29 -16.92
N LEU A 11 5.98 -13.80 -16.87
CA LEU A 11 6.65 -13.41 -15.62
C LEU A 11 7.38 -12.06 -15.74
N ARG A 12 6.66 -10.95 -15.97
CA ARG A 12 7.33 -9.62 -15.96
C ARG A 12 6.72 -8.55 -15.07
N PHE A 13 5.49 -8.71 -14.57
CA PHE A 13 4.90 -7.68 -13.72
C PHE A 13 4.80 -8.08 -12.23
N PHE A 14 4.28 -9.28 -11.89
CA PHE A 14 4.26 -9.75 -10.49
C PHE A 14 5.56 -10.37 -9.98
N ALA A 15 6.49 -10.72 -10.86
CA ALA A 15 7.87 -11.06 -10.52
C ALA A 15 8.62 -9.90 -9.83
N ASN A 16 8.03 -8.70 -9.82
CA ASN A 16 8.62 -7.52 -9.19
C ASN A 16 8.25 -7.34 -7.72
N CYS A 17 7.16 -7.95 -7.23
CA CYS A 17 6.76 -7.92 -5.82
C CYS A 17 6.70 -9.33 -5.17
N GLN A 18 6.65 -10.42 -5.95
CA GLN A 18 6.97 -11.78 -5.49
C GLN A 18 8.20 -12.29 -6.26
N PHE A 19 9.19 -12.76 -5.51
CA PHE A 19 10.53 -13.14 -5.97
C PHE A 19 10.51 -14.29 -7.00
N PRO A 20 11.03 -14.13 -8.23
CA PRO A 20 11.45 -15.27 -9.04
C PRO A 20 12.86 -15.73 -8.59
N PRO A 21 13.16 -17.03 -8.65
CA PRO A 21 14.52 -17.50 -8.55
C PRO A 21 15.29 -17.01 -9.78
N SER A 22 16.44 -16.37 -9.53
CA SER A 22 17.58 -16.23 -10.43
C SER A 22 17.31 -16.34 -11.93
N THR A 23 16.76 -15.29 -12.54
CA THR A 23 17.00 -15.02 -13.97
C THR A 23 17.91 -13.82 -14.08
N THR A 24 19.04 -14.04 -14.74
CA THR A 24 20.18 -13.15 -14.93
C THR A 24 19.80 -11.95 -15.79
N LEU A 25 19.12 -10.97 -15.20
CA LEU A 25 19.16 -9.59 -15.69
C LEU A 25 20.55 -9.04 -15.34
N SER A 26 21.37 -8.79 -16.36
CA SER A 26 22.67 -8.14 -16.20
C SER A 26 22.49 -6.84 -15.39
N PRO A 27 23.28 -6.61 -14.34
CA PRO A 27 23.18 -5.41 -13.54
C PRO A 27 23.60 -4.23 -14.43
N THR A 28 22.65 -3.42 -14.86
CA THR A 28 22.95 -2.03 -15.22
C THR A 28 23.36 -1.35 -13.92
N GLY A 29 24.67 -1.37 -13.64
CA GLY A 29 25.30 -0.93 -12.40
C GLY A 29 25.19 0.58 -12.19
N GLY A 30 23.99 1.08 -11.96
CA GLY A 30 23.78 2.41 -11.40
C GLY A 30 24.24 2.45 -9.94
N ASP A 31 24.80 3.58 -9.52
CA ASP A 31 25.15 3.80 -8.12
C ASP A 31 23.87 3.79 -7.26
N LEU A 32 23.73 2.75 -6.42
CA LEU A 32 22.61 2.58 -5.49
C LEU A 32 22.88 3.25 -4.14
N SER A 33 24.01 3.92 -3.94
CA SER A 33 24.42 4.53 -2.66
C SER A 33 23.31 5.39 -2.08
N ARG A 34 22.71 6.26 -2.90
CA ARG A 34 21.62 7.14 -2.52
C ARG A 34 20.37 6.37 -2.13
N SER A 35 19.95 5.38 -2.92
CA SER A 35 18.80 4.54 -2.59
C SER A 35 19.03 3.78 -1.29
N ALA A 36 20.23 3.19 -1.11
CA ALA A 36 20.59 2.45 0.08
C ALA A 36 20.48 3.33 1.33
N CYS A 37 21.07 4.53 1.31
CA CYS A 37 20.96 5.49 2.41
C CYS A 37 19.51 5.82 2.74
N VAL A 38 18.69 6.15 1.74
CA VAL A 38 17.27 6.49 1.95
C VAL A 38 16.48 5.30 2.50
N ILE A 39 16.74 4.09 2.00
CA ILE A 39 16.11 2.85 2.44
C ILE A 39 16.45 2.58 3.91
N ASP A 40 17.72 2.71 4.28
CA ASP A 40 18.19 2.52 5.65
C ASP A 40 17.52 3.51 6.59
N ASP A 41 17.42 4.79 6.19
CA ASP A 41 16.74 5.81 6.98
C ASP A 41 15.23 5.53 7.14
N VAL A 42 14.56 5.00 6.10
CA VAL A 42 13.14 4.62 6.16
C VAL A 42 12.93 3.45 7.13
N LEU A 43 13.73 2.39 7.01
CA LEU A 43 13.61 1.20 7.86
C LEU A 43 13.95 1.51 9.32
N GLU A 44 14.95 2.36 9.57
CA GLU A 44 15.28 2.80 10.94
C GLU A 44 14.17 3.67 11.54
N SER A 45 13.51 4.53 10.73
CA SER A 45 12.35 5.31 11.20
C SER A 45 11.19 4.41 11.63
N LEU A 46 10.92 3.35 10.85
CA LEU A 46 9.89 2.35 11.14
C LEU A 46 10.24 1.54 12.40
N ARG A 47 11.50 1.12 12.54
CA ARG A 47 12.01 0.45 13.74
C ARG A 47 11.83 1.32 14.98
N ALA A 48 12.31 2.56 14.93
CA ALA A 48 12.20 3.50 16.04
C ALA A 48 10.73 3.79 16.41
N ALA A 49 9.83 3.90 15.43
CA ALA A 49 8.40 4.05 15.67
C ALA A 49 7.80 2.81 16.37
N SER A 50 8.18 1.61 15.94
CA SER A 50 7.75 0.35 16.55
C SER A 50 8.24 0.21 17.99
N ASP A 51 9.50 0.55 18.26
CA ASP A 51 10.06 0.50 19.61
C ASP A 51 9.41 1.54 20.53
N ARG A 52 9.17 2.78 20.06
CA ARG A 52 8.42 3.78 20.82
C ARG A 52 7.01 3.31 21.17
N GLU A 53 6.33 2.63 20.24
CA GLU A 53 5.00 2.07 20.50
C GLU A 53 5.06 0.98 21.57
N PHE A 54 6.01 0.05 21.48
CA PHE A 54 6.21 -0.99 22.50
C PHE A 54 6.49 -0.40 23.89
N GLN A 55 7.35 0.61 23.98
CA GLN A 55 7.64 1.31 25.25
C GLN A 55 6.40 1.93 25.89
N LYS A 56 5.45 2.45 25.10
CA LYS A 56 4.18 2.97 25.63
C LYS A 56 3.37 1.89 26.34
N TYR A 57 3.30 0.67 25.77
CA TYR A 57 2.59 -0.44 26.40
C TYR A 57 3.27 -0.89 27.69
N LEU A 58 4.61 -0.93 27.70
CA LEU A 58 5.37 -1.23 28.92
C LEU A 58 5.10 -0.21 30.02
N MET A 59 5.15 1.09 29.70
CA MET A 59 4.87 2.17 30.67
C MET A 59 3.44 2.14 31.20
N GLN A 60 2.49 1.65 30.39
CA GLN A 60 1.08 1.53 30.77
C GLN A 60 0.76 0.21 31.47
N ASN A 61 1.74 -0.68 31.66
CA ASN A 61 1.55 -2.05 32.13
C ASN A 61 0.45 -2.81 31.36
N ALA A 62 0.36 -2.54 30.06
CA ALA A 62 -0.64 -3.09 29.16
C ALA A 62 -0.06 -4.24 28.34
N SER A 63 -0.90 -5.25 28.02
CA SER A 63 -0.50 -6.35 27.15
C SER A 63 -0.23 -5.85 25.73
N TYR A 64 0.93 -6.21 25.16
CA TYR A 64 1.26 -5.87 23.78
C TYR A 64 0.56 -6.83 22.81
N PRO A 65 -0.25 -6.33 21.85
CA PRO A 65 -0.98 -7.19 20.93
C PRO A 65 -0.06 -8.03 20.03
N LYS A 66 -0.38 -9.31 19.83
CA LYS A 66 0.43 -10.26 19.02
C LYS A 66 0.74 -9.78 17.60
N HIS A 67 -0.21 -9.12 16.94
CA HIS A 67 0.00 -8.58 15.58
C HIS A 67 1.04 -7.43 15.58
N LYS A 68 1.07 -6.62 16.64
CA LYS A 68 2.10 -5.57 16.81
C LYS A 68 3.45 -6.15 17.19
N GLU A 69 3.47 -7.24 17.95
CA GLU A 69 4.68 -8.01 18.24
C GLU A 69 5.30 -8.59 16.96
N ALA A 70 4.49 -9.20 16.10
CA ALA A 70 4.92 -9.68 14.79
C ALA A 70 5.45 -8.55 13.89
N ALA A 71 4.78 -7.38 13.89
CA ALA A 71 5.25 -6.20 13.17
C ALA A 71 6.57 -5.67 13.73
N ARG A 72 6.76 -5.68 15.06
CA ARG A 72 8.01 -5.28 15.70
C ARG A 72 9.16 -6.23 15.36
N HIS A 73 8.89 -7.54 15.36
CA HIS A 73 9.89 -8.56 15.03
C HIS A 73 10.52 -8.30 13.66
N LEU A 74 9.75 -7.82 12.69
CA LEU A 74 10.22 -7.45 11.35
C LEU A 74 11.42 -6.49 11.37
N TYR A 75 11.45 -5.56 12.33
CA TYR A 75 12.48 -4.53 12.42
C TYR A 75 13.50 -4.77 13.53
N SER A 76 13.20 -5.62 14.51
CA SER A 76 14.12 -5.96 15.59
C SER A 76 14.99 -7.17 15.31
N ASP A 77 14.53 -8.09 14.45
CA ASP A 77 15.31 -9.26 14.04
C ASP A 77 16.28 -8.89 12.88
N PRO A 78 17.59 -9.10 13.02
CA PRO A 78 18.56 -8.75 11.98
C PRO A 78 18.32 -9.42 10.62
N ALA A 79 17.84 -10.67 10.63
CA ALA A 79 17.57 -11.40 9.38
C ALA A 79 16.37 -10.80 8.65
N SER A 80 15.27 -10.55 9.37
CA SER A 80 14.06 -9.90 8.85
C SER A 80 14.35 -8.49 8.32
N TYR A 81 15.11 -7.69 9.08
CA TYR A 81 15.52 -6.35 8.66
C TYR A 81 16.33 -6.39 7.35
N SER A 82 17.30 -7.30 7.26
CA SER A 82 18.10 -7.51 6.05
C SER A 82 17.24 -7.94 4.86
N GLU A 83 16.23 -8.77 5.08
CA GLU A 83 15.28 -9.17 4.04
C GLU A 83 14.49 -7.97 3.48
N CYS A 84 13.93 -7.13 4.35
CA CYS A 84 13.22 -5.91 3.97
C CYS A 84 14.12 -4.97 3.17
N ARG A 85 15.33 -4.72 3.67
CA ARG A 85 16.34 -3.89 3.01
C ARG A 85 16.67 -4.41 1.61
N ASN A 86 16.92 -5.71 1.49
CA ASN A 86 17.23 -6.34 0.21
C ASN A 86 16.05 -6.29 -0.77
N ALA A 87 14.80 -6.33 -0.29
CA ALA A 87 13.61 -6.18 -1.12
C ALA A 87 13.52 -4.78 -1.74
N LEU A 88 13.74 -3.75 -0.93
CA LEU A 88 13.76 -2.37 -1.41
C LEU A 88 14.93 -2.09 -2.35
N LEU A 89 16.11 -2.65 -2.11
CA LEU A 89 17.24 -2.52 -3.02
C LEU A 89 17.00 -3.22 -4.37
N ARG A 90 16.33 -4.38 -4.38
CA ARG A 90 15.90 -5.03 -5.62
C ARG A 90 14.90 -4.16 -6.38
N TYR A 91 13.97 -3.53 -5.69
CA TYR A 91 13.06 -2.56 -6.31
C TYR A 91 13.81 -1.36 -6.90
N ALA A 92 14.74 -0.75 -6.13
CA ALA A 92 15.54 0.38 -6.58
C ALA A 92 16.34 0.09 -7.86
N ARG A 93 16.90 -1.13 -7.99
CA ARG A 93 17.62 -1.58 -9.21
C ARG A 93 16.75 -1.65 -10.45
N ARG A 94 15.43 -1.78 -10.29
CA ARG A 94 14.46 -1.94 -11.38
C ARG A 94 13.82 -0.61 -11.78
N LEU A 95 14.07 0.46 -11.03
CA LEU A 95 13.61 1.79 -11.42
C LEU A 95 14.31 2.22 -12.72
N PRO A 96 13.60 2.93 -13.62
CA PRO A 96 14.23 3.45 -14.83
C PRO A 96 15.48 4.29 -14.51
N PRO A 97 16.51 4.26 -15.37
CA PRO A 97 17.67 5.13 -15.22
C PRO A 97 17.22 6.60 -15.07
N GLY A 98 17.83 7.32 -14.13
CA GLY A 98 17.48 8.72 -13.82
C GLY A 98 16.32 8.89 -12.82
N SER A 99 15.44 7.91 -12.67
CA SER A 99 14.28 8.03 -11.77
C SER A 99 14.68 8.23 -10.30
N VAL A 100 15.81 7.69 -9.86
CA VAL A 100 16.31 7.87 -8.49
C VAL A 100 17.13 9.14 -8.33
N SER A 101 18.00 9.45 -9.30
CA SER A 101 18.90 10.60 -9.21
C SER A 101 18.15 11.93 -9.18
N ASP A 102 16.99 12.00 -9.85
CA ASP A 102 16.32 13.27 -10.11
C ASP A 102 15.25 13.58 -9.04
N LEU A 103 14.86 12.58 -8.25
CA LEU A 103 13.88 12.77 -7.19
C LEU A 103 14.51 13.44 -5.95
N PRO A 104 13.85 14.44 -5.34
CA PRO A 104 14.24 14.94 -4.02
C PRO A 104 14.27 13.81 -2.99
N TYR A 105 15.20 13.90 -2.03
CA TYR A 105 15.40 12.87 -1.00
C TYR A 105 14.10 12.48 -0.29
N ALA A 106 13.24 13.44 0.02
CA ALA A 106 11.98 13.15 0.67
C ALA A 106 10.94 12.45 -0.22
N LYS A 107 10.95 12.67 -1.54
CA LYS A 107 10.12 11.89 -2.48
C LYS A 107 10.63 10.46 -2.58
N LEU A 108 11.95 10.24 -2.51
CA LEU A 108 12.53 8.90 -2.42
C LEU A 108 12.14 8.19 -1.12
N ARG A 109 12.17 8.90 0.02
CA ARG A 109 11.67 8.34 1.29
C ARG A 109 10.22 7.89 1.18
N LEU A 110 9.36 8.75 0.63
CA LEU A 110 7.95 8.46 0.40
C LEU A 110 7.79 7.22 -0.49
N LEU A 111 8.52 7.17 -1.61
CA LEU A 111 8.49 6.06 -2.56
C LEU A 111 8.90 4.74 -1.89
N PHE A 112 10.04 4.71 -1.21
CA PHE A 112 10.54 3.49 -0.58
C PHE A 112 9.71 3.09 0.64
N GLY A 113 9.21 4.05 1.42
CA GLY A 113 8.28 3.81 2.52
C GLY A 113 6.96 3.19 2.05
N LEU A 114 6.33 3.76 1.03
CA LEU A 114 5.11 3.21 0.44
C LEU A 114 5.36 1.82 -0.17
N THR A 115 6.46 1.67 -0.91
CA THR A 115 6.85 0.40 -1.52
C THR A 115 7.06 -0.69 -0.47
N HIS A 116 7.72 -0.36 0.64
CA HIS A 116 7.92 -1.27 1.77
C HIS A 116 6.58 -1.74 2.34
N LEU A 117 5.66 -0.82 2.60
CA LEU A 117 4.34 -1.14 3.14
C LEU A 117 3.54 -2.02 2.19
N ILE A 118 3.57 -1.75 0.88
CA ILE A 118 2.93 -2.60 -0.13
C ILE A 118 3.56 -4.00 -0.13
N ILE A 119 4.89 -4.11 -0.11
CA ILE A 119 5.57 -5.42 -0.06
C ILE A 119 5.11 -6.21 1.16
N GLU A 120 5.09 -5.60 2.33
CA GLU A 120 4.71 -6.29 3.57
C GLU A 120 3.22 -6.65 3.61
N ASP A 121 2.33 -5.78 3.11
CA ASP A 121 0.90 -6.09 2.96
C ASP A 121 0.67 -7.25 1.99
N THR A 122 1.40 -7.29 0.88
CA THR A 122 1.26 -8.41 -0.08
C THR A 122 1.76 -9.73 0.50
N LYS A 123 2.83 -9.72 1.30
CA LYS A 123 3.29 -10.90 2.05
C LYS A 123 2.20 -11.36 3.05
N ASP A 124 1.60 -10.42 3.77
CA ASP A 124 0.53 -10.70 4.74
C ASP A 124 -0.76 -11.23 4.11
N CYS A 125 -1.09 -10.77 2.90
CA CYS A 125 -2.26 -11.24 2.17
C CYS A 125 -2.07 -12.64 1.58
N GLY A 126 -0.83 -13.03 1.26
CA GLY A 126 -0.47 -14.39 0.83
C GLY A 126 -0.21 -15.35 1.99
N ALA A 127 -0.27 -14.88 3.23
CA ALA A 127 0.09 -15.63 4.44
C ALA A 127 -1.07 -16.46 5.03
N ASP A 128 -2.11 -16.81 4.26
CA ASP A 128 -3.08 -17.88 4.62
C ASP A 128 -2.41 -19.27 4.81
N ARG A 129 -1.07 -19.32 4.77
CA ARG A 129 -0.23 -20.45 5.18
C ARG A 129 -0.33 -20.64 6.70
N GLN A 130 -0.82 -21.82 7.09
CA GLN A 130 -1.09 -22.22 8.47
C GLN A 130 0.00 -21.80 9.47
N GLY A 131 -0.36 -20.99 10.47
CA GLY A 131 0.50 -20.66 11.62
C GLY A 131 1.16 -19.28 11.60
N VAL A 132 1.04 -18.51 10.51
CA VAL A 132 1.56 -17.13 10.46
C VAL A 132 0.56 -16.17 11.09
N VAL A 133 0.95 -15.47 12.17
CA VAL A 133 0.15 -14.38 12.72
C VAL A 133 0.23 -13.20 11.75
N ARG A 134 -0.89 -12.87 11.09
CA ARG A 134 -0.99 -11.67 10.26
C ARG A 134 -0.61 -10.44 11.08
N ARG A 135 0.26 -9.59 10.54
CA ARG A 135 0.67 -8.32 11.16
C ARG A 135 -0.46 -7.29 11.06
N HIS A 136 -1.31 -7.46 10.04
CA HIS A 136 -2.51 -6.66 9.82
C HIS A 136 -3.79 -7.48 10.00
N CYS A 137 -4.70 -7.01 10.87
CA CYS A 137 -6.01 -7.61 11.09
C CYS A 137 -7.10 -6.94 10.21
N ASP A 138 -6.76 -6.67 8.95
CA ASP A 138 -7.66 -6.00 8.03
C ASP A 138 -8.82 -6.91 7.61
N VAL A 139 -10.00 -6.29 7.52
CA VAL A 139 -11.23 -6.87 6.97
C VAL A 139 -11.40 -6.36 5.55
N PHE A 140 -11.76 -7.26 4.64
CA PHE A 140 -11.93 -6.94 3.23
C PHE A 140 -13.36 -7.25 2.76
N GLU A 141 -13.91 -6.33 1.99
CA GLU A 141 -15.17 -6.44 1.25
C GLU A 141 -14.92 -6.22 -0.24
N GLY A 142 -15.94 -5.96 -1.06
CA GLY A 142 -15.77 -5.68 -2.49
C GLY A 142 -17.05 -5.92 -3.26
N HIS A 143 -17.27 -5.14 -4.32
CA HIS A 143 -18.48 -5.24 -5.14
C HIS A 143 -18.23 -5.97 -6.45
N VAL A 144 -17.08 -5.72 -7.08
CA VAL A 144 -16.67 -6.35 -8.34
C VAL A 144 -15.78 -7.57 -8.06
N LEU A 145 -14.84 -7.44 -7.11
CA LEU A 145 -13.97 -8.52 -6.68
C LEU A 145 -14.18 -8.78 -5.17
N PRO A 146 -15.01 -9.77 -4.79
CA PRO A 146 -15.33 -10.04 -3.39
C PRO A 146 -14.06 -10.22 -2.53
N GLY A 147 -13.99 -9.49 -1.42
CA GLY A 147 -12.87 -9.55 -0.48
C GLY A 147 -11.59 -8.84 -0.97
N GLY A 148 -11.66 -8.00 -2.00
CA GLY A 148 -10.51 -7.24 -2.51
C GLY A 148 -10.29 -5.88 -1.86
N VAL A 149 -11.30 -5.29 -1.23
CA VAL A 149 -11.30 -3.88 -0.80
C VAL A 149 -11.27 -3.78 0.71
N ASN A 150 -10.27 -3.09 1.28
CA ASN A 150 -10.18 -2.88 2.72
C ASN A 150 -11.41 -2.12 3.24
N THR A 151 -12.14 -2.68 4.20
CA THR A 151 -13.36 -2.07 4.75
C THR A 151 -13.12 -0.71 5.39
N GLN A 152 -11.91 -0.46 5.90
CA GLN A 152 -11.56 0.85 6.47
C GLN A 152 -11.52 1.94 5.40
N LEU A 153 -11.10 1.63 4.17
CA LEU A 153 -11.17 2.57 3.04
C LEU A 153 -12.61 3.02 2.78
N VAL A 154 -13.56 2.10 2.80
CA VAL A 154 -14.98 2.39 2.58
C VAL A 154 -15.52 3.31 3.68
N LYS A 155 -15.14 3.04 4.93
CA LYS A 155 -15.49 3.88 6.09
C LYS A 155 -14.86 5.27 6.02
N ASP A 156 -13.64 5.37 5.53
CA ASP A 156 -12.88 6.62 5.43
C ASP A 156 -13.21 7.45 4.18
N ALA A 157 -13.95 6.88 3.21
CA ALA A 157 -14.26 7.53 1.95
C ALA A 157 -15.03 8.84 2.12
N ASN A 158 -15.82 8.98 3.19
CA ASN A 158 -16.57 10.20 3.50
C ASN A 158 -15.70 11.36 4.03
N ARG A 159 -14.48 11.07 4.49
CA ARG A 159 -13.51 12.03 5.07
C ARG A 159 -12.35 12.32 4.13
N SER A 160 -12.33 11.68 2.97
CA SER A 160 -11.24 11.72 2.01
C SER A 160 -11.73 12.18 0.64
N GLU A 161 -10.79 12.59 -0.19
CA GLU A 161 -11.02 12.98 -1.58
C GLU A 161 -10.19 12.04 -2.46
N PHE A 162 -10.75 11.65 -3.61
CA PHE A 162 -10.12 10.65 -4.48
C PHE A 162 -10.10 11.14 -5.91
N ALA A 163 -9.03 10.87 -6.63
CA ALA A 163 -8.95 10.89 -8.07
C ALA A 163 -8.61 9.48 -8.56
N VAL A 164 -9.49 8.84 -9.32
CA VAL A 164 -9.31 7.46 -9.80
C VAL A 164 -9.53 7.43 -11.30
N GLY A 165 -8.47 7.15 -12.08
CA GLY A 165 -8.55 7.11 -13.54
C GLY A 165 -9.09 8.42 -14.14
N GLY A 166 -8.64 9.56 -13.61
CA GLY A 166 -9.10 10.90 -14.02
C GLY A 166 -10.47 11.33 -13.49
N LYS A 167 -11.19 10.48 -12.74
CA LYS A 167 -12.47 10.85 -12.10
C LYS A 167 -12.25 11.32 -10.67
N TYR A 168 -12.78 12.50 -10.33
CA TYR A 168 -12.68 13.08 -9.00
C TYR A 168 -13.92 12.77 -8.13
N PHE A 169 -13.68 12.38 -6.88
CA PHE A 169 -14.69 12.06 -5.88
C PHE A 169 -14.44 12.88 -4.62
N SER A 170 -15.40 13.73 -4.25
CA SER A 170 -15.43 14.42 -2.95
C SER A 170 -16.86 14.41 -2.41
N LEU A 171 -17.06 13.74 -1.26
CA LEU A 171 -18.38 13.66 -0.65
C LEU A 171 -18.88 15.05 -0.27
N SER A 172 -17.99 15.91 0.18
CA SER A 172 -18.35 17.27 0.57
C SER A 172 -18.90 18.09 -0.60
N SER A 173 -18.22 18.09 -1.75
CA SER A 173 -18.67 18.78 -2.95
C SER A 173 -19.95 18.15 -3.48
N ALA A 174 -20.13 16.85 -3.28
CA ALA A 174 -21.36 16.14 -3.63
C ALA A 174 -22.52 16.53 -2.70
N LEU A 175 -22.30 16.64 -1.38
CA LEU A 175 -23.30 17.05 -0.39
C LEU A 175 -23.66 18.53 -0.48
N GLU A 176 -22.72 19.41 -0.80
CA GLU A 176 -22.99 20.85 -1.01
C GLU A 176 -23.98 21.07 -2.15
N LYS A 177 -23.86 20.29 -3.23
CA LYS A 177 -24.81 20.28 -4.35
C LYS A 177 -26.17 19.68 -3.97
N ASN A 178 -26.20 18.83 -2.95
CA ASN A 178 -27.38 18.12 -2.47
C ASN A 178 -27.76 18.53 -1.03
N ARG A 179 -27.66 19.84 -0.72
CA ARG A 179 -27.83 20.36 0.65
C ARG A 179 -29.24 20.21 1.25
N PHE A 180 -30.23 19.85 0.43
CA PHE A 180 -31.64 19.75 0.81
C PHE A 180 -32.11 18.31 1.07
N LEU A 181 -31.19 17.33 1.13
CA LEU A 181 -31.54 15.95 1.43
C LEU A 181 -32.02 15.81 2.89
N SER A 182 -33.05 14.99 3.11
CA SER A 182 -33.41 14.51 4.44
C SER A 182 -32.29 13.66 5.05
N GLU A 183 -32.39 13.33 6.34
CA GLU A 183 -31.38 12.50 6.99
C GLU A 183 -31.30 11.09 6.36
N GLU A 184 -32.45 10.48 6.07
CA GLU A 184 -32.56 9.16 5.43
C GLU A 184 -32.00 9.21 4.01
N GLN A 185 -32.36 10.23 3.23
CA GLN A 185 -31.84 10.42 1.88
C GLN A 185 -30.32 10.64 1.89
N ARG A 186 -29.81 11.36 2.89
CA ARG A 186 -28.37 11.56 3.07
C ARG A 186 -27.64 10.26 3.38
N LYS A 187 -28.21 9.37 4.20
CA LYS A 187 -27.62 8.05 4.48
C LYS A 187 -27.52 7.20 3.21
N VAL A 188 -28.58 7.17 2.40
CA VAL A 188 -28.58 6.46 1.10
C VAL A 188 -27.53 7.08 0.16
N PHE A 189 -27.49 8.40 0.05
CA PHE A 189 -26.53 9.10 -0.79
C PHE A 189 -25.07 8.81 -0.42
N ILE A 190 -24.76 8.76 0.89
CA ILE A 190 -23.41 8.41 1.36
C ILE A 190 -23.05 6.98 0.97
N ALA A 191 -23.98 6.03 1.12
CA ALA A 191 -23.74 4.63 0.76
C ALA A 191 -23.52 4.48 -0.77
N GLU A 192 -24.29 5.19 -1.59
CA GLU A 192 -24.10 5.23 -3.04
C GLU A 192 -22.76 5.85 -3.44
N PHE A 193 -22.37 6.94 -2.77
CA PHE A 193 -21.07 7.57 -2.97
C PHE A 193 -19.91 6.62 -2.63
N GLN A 194 -19.98 5.95 -1.48
CA GLN A 194 -18.99 4.95 -1.06
C GLN A 194 -18.88 3.83 -2.09
N ARG A 195 -20.02 3.28 -2.52
CA ARG A 195 -20.08 2.25 -3.57
C ARG A 195 -19.47 2.73 -4.88
N ALA A 196 -19.76 3.96 -5.31
CA ALA A 196 -19.25 4.51 -6.55
C ALA A 196 -17.72 4.64 -6.54
N ILE A 197 -17.12 5.07 -5.43
CA ILE A 197 -15.65 5.10 -5.26
C ILE A 197 -15.09 3.68 -5.31
N VAL A 198 -15.65 2.76 -4.53
CA VAL A 198 -15.17 1.38 -4.44
C VAL A 198 -15.16 0.73 -5.82
N VAL A 199 -16.26 0.84 -6.57
CA VAL A 199 -16.35 0.31 -7.93
C VAL A 199 -15.35 0.97 -8.87
N ALA A 200 -15.08 2.27 -8.72
CA ALA A 200 -14.08 2.96 -9.54
C ALA A 200 -12.67 2.44 -9.26
N ILE A 201 -12.30 2.25 -7.99
CA ILE A 201 -11.01 1.68 -7.58
C ILE A 201 -10.88 0.24 -8.07
N GLU A 202 -11.92 -0.58 -7.86
CA GLU A 202 -11.92 -1.97 -8.30
C GLU A 202 -11.71 -2.07 -9.82
N ARG A 203 -12.47 -1.29 -10.60
CA ARG A 203 -12.32 -1.28 -12.06
C ARG A 203 -10.95 -0.80 -12.52
N PHE A 204 -10.40 0.21 -11.84
CA PHE A 204 -9.07 0.72 -12.14
C PHE A 204 -8.01 -0.37 -11.93
N VAL A 205 -7.99 -1.00 -10.76
CA VAL A 205 -7.02 -2.05 -10.44
C VAL A 205 -7.22 -3.29 -11.32
N LEU A 206 -8.47 -3.66 -11.66
CA LEU A 206 -8.75 -4.75 -12.60
C LEU A 206 -8.27 -4.45 -14.02
N SER A 207 -8.43 -3.20 -14.49
CA SER A 207 -7.92 -2.76 -15.79
C SER A 207 -6.40 -2.87 -15.84
N PHE A 208 -5.75 -2.30 -14.84
CA PHE A 208 -4.30 -2.39 -14.67
C PHE A 208 -3.83 -3.85 -14.61
N ALA A 209 -4.51 -4.67 -13.82
CA ALA A 209 -4.19 -6.09 -13.70
C ALA A 209 -4.30 -6.82 -15.04
N LYS A 210 -5.37 -6.57 -15.78
CA LYS A 210 -5.55 -7.13 -17.12
C LYS A 210 -4.45 -6.67 -18.08
N HIS A 211 -4.09 -5.38 -18.07
CA HIS A 211 -3.04 -4.83 -18.93
C HIS A 211 -1.66 -5.45 -18.66
N HIS A 212 -1.44 -5.88 -17.42
CA HIS A 212 -0.20 -6.48 -16.97
C HIS A 212 -0.25 -8.01 -16.81
N GLU A 213 -1.30 -8.66 -17.34
CA GLU A 213 -1.47 -10.12 -17.36
C GLU A 213 -1.37 -10.76 -15.96
N LEU A 214 -1.95 -10.06 -15.00
CA LEU A 214 -1.97 -10.42 -13.59
C LEU A 214 -2.93 -11.59 -13.33
N SER A 215 -2.46 -12.63 -12.62
CA SER A 215 -3.32 -13.75 -12.20
C SER A 215 -4.45 -13.26 -11.29
N GLN A 216 -5.54 -14.03 -11.16
CA GLN A 216 -6.66 -13.65 -10.30
C GLN A 216 -6.24 -13.50 -8.82
N GLU A 217 -5.43 -14.43 -8.32
CA GLU A 217 -4.91 -14.40 -6.94
C GLU A 217 -4.07 -13.14 -6.71
N HIS A 218 -3.14 -12.87 -7.62
CA HIS A 218 -2.26 -11.71 -7.46
C HIS A 218 -3.01 -10.39 -7.67
N THR A 219 -4.03 -10.36 -8.53
CA THR A 219 -4.94 -9.22 -8.68
C THR A 219 -5.67 -8.92 -7.39
N LEU A 220 -6.16 -9.97 -6.70
CA LEU A 220 -6.80 -9.84 -5.40
C LEU A 220 -5.82 -9.30 -4.35
N THR A 221 -4.61 -9.85 -4.30
CA THR A 221 -3.55 -9.37 -3.39
C THR A 221 -3.17 -7.91 -3.65
N LEU A 222 -3.05 -7.52 -4.93
CA LEU A 222 -2.80 -6.14 -5.31
C LEU A 222 -3.94 -5.21 -4.86
N MET A 223 -5.19 -5.62 -5.09
CA MET A 223 -6.36 -4.85 -4.64
C MET A 223 -6.34 -4.62 -3.13
N LYS A 224 -6.06 -5.67 -2.36
CA LYS A 224 -5.97 -5.60 -0.89
C LYS A 224 -4.88 -4.65 -0.44
N ALA A 225 -3.68 -4.75 -1.02
CA ALA A 225 -2.56 -3.87 -0.67
C ALA A 225 -2.86 -2.41 -1.03
N VAL A 226 -3.33 -2.14 -2.25
CA VAL A 226 -3.68 -0.79 -2.71
C VAL A 226 -4.74 -0.16 -1.81
N THR A 227 -5.83 -0.88 -1.55
CA THR A 227 -6.94 -0.35 -0.74
C THR A 227 -6.58 -0.18 0.73
N THR A 228 -5.62 -0.95 1.25
CA THR A 228 -5.05 -0.76 2.60
C THR A 228 -4.20 0.50 2.66
N GLN A 229 -3.35 0.75 1.65
CA GLN A 229 -2.55 1.99 1.62
C GLN A 229 -3.39 3.24 1.36
N MET A 230 -4.58 3.10 0.75
CA MET A 230 -5.52 4.20 0.52
C MET A 230 -6.46 4.50 1.70
N CYS A 231 -6.34 3.82 2.84
CA CYS A 231 -7.13 4.13 4.04
C CYS A 231 -6.32 4.97 5.05
N GLN A 232 -6.97 5.47 6.11
CA GLN A 232 -6.29 6.23 7.16
C GLN A 232 -5.21 5.41 7.87
N ALA A 233 -5.39 4.09 7.99
CA ALA A 233 -4.36 3.22 8.57
C ALA A 233 -3.11 3.17 7.69
N GLY A 234 -3.28 3.06 6.36
CA GLY A 234 -2.19 3.17 5.38
C GLY A 234 -1.47 4.51 5.46
N LEU A 235 -2.22 5.61 5.53
CA LEU A 235 -1.64 6.94 5.71
C LEU A 235 -0.84 7.06 7.02
N GLY A 236 -1.36 6.54 8.13
CA GLY A 236 -0.65 6.52 9.40
C GLY A 236 0.64 5.70 9.36
N ASN A 237 0.68 4.60 8.61
CA ASN A 237 1.91 3.84 8.37
C ASN A 237 2.92 4.66 7.56
N LEU A 238 2.45 5.38 6.55
CA LEU A 238 3.28 6.22 5.69
C LEU A 238 3.84 7.44 6.43
N GLU A 239 3.06 8.06 7.31
CA GLU A 239 3.52 9.13 8.21
C GLU A 239 4.62 8.63 9.16
N ARG A 240 4.56 7.37 9.60
CA ARG A 240 5.62 6.76 10.43
C ARG A 240 6.90 6.49 9.64
N ALA A 241 6.79 6.07 8.39
CA ALA A 241 7.94 5.88 7.50
C ALA A 241 8.59 7.21 7.08
N CYS A 242 7.79 8.28 7.04
CA CYS A 242 8.17 9.58 6.52
C CYS A 242 7.61 10.69 7.41
N GLU A 243 8.41 11.14 8.38
CA GLU A 243 8.04 12.22 9.31
C GLU A 243 7.58 13.51 8.60
N ASP A 244 8.04 13.72 7.36
CA ASP A 244 7.70 14.86 6.51
C ASP A 244 6.58 14.60 5.48
N CYS A 245 5.89 13.46 5.49
CA CYS A 245 4.79 13.17 4.54
C CYS A 245 3.76 14.30 4.47
N ARG A 246 3.43 14.90 5.62
CA ARG A 246 2.49 16.03 5.72
C ARG A 246 2.93 17.29 4.98
N LYS A 247 4.22 17.43 4.64
CA LYS A 247 4.74 18.53 3.80
C LYS A 247 4.53 18.29 2.31
N TYR A 248 4.40 17.03 1.89
CA TYR A 248 4.23 16.64 0.47
C TYR A 248 2.78 16.35 0.10
N PHE A 249 1.95 16.03 1.09
CA PHE A 249 0.50 16.04 0.98
C PHE A 249 0.02 17.34 1.66
N PRO A 250 -0.17 18.45 0.91
CA PRO A 250 -0.56 19.73 1.49
C PRO A 250 -1.88 19.56 2.25
N SER A 251 -1.75 19.44 3.56
CA SER A 251 -2.90 19.39 4.45
C SER A 251 -3.43 20.82 4.60
N GLN A 252 -4.51 21.13 3.89
CA GLN A 252 -5.28 22.31 4.22
C GLN A 252 -5.79 22.19 5.67
N PRO A 253 -5.98 23.32 6.39
CA PRO A 253 -6.28 23.35 7.83
C PRO A 253 -7.62 22.70 8.26
N LYS A 254 -8.34 22.07 7.33
CA LYS A 254 -9.49 21.19 7.56
C LYS A 254 -9.23 19.85 6.84
N GLN A 255 -8.38 19.02 7.44
CA GLN A 255 -7.73 17.86 6.83
C GLN A 255 -8.71 16.89 6.12
N ARG A 256 -8.63 16.83 4.79
CA ARG A 256 -9.10 15.70 3.99
C ARG A 256 -7.88 15.08 3.32
N THR A 257 -7.78 13.75 3.37
CA THR A 257 -6.71 13.04 2.66
C THR A 257 -7.07 12.96 1.19
N PHE A 258 -6.16 13.37 0.30
CA PHE A 258 -6.35 13.26 -1.14
C PHE A 258 -5.56 12.09 -1.71
N PHE A 259 -6.25 11.15 -2.34
CA PHE A 259 -5.64 9.98 -2.98
C PHE A 259 -5.76 10.09 -4.50
N THR A 260 -4.70 9.74 -5.22
CA THR A 260 -4.70 9.71 -6.69
C THR A 260 -4.25 8.35 -7.20
N LEU A 261 -5.04 7.74 -8.08
CA LEU A 261 -4.72 6.53 -8.84
C LEU A 261 -4.71 6.87 -10.33
N THR A 262 -3.55 6.70 -10.95
CA THR A 262 -3.29 6.98 -12.38
C THR A 262 -2.44 5.87 -12.97
N GLU A 263 -2.73 5.46 -14.20
CA GLU A 263 -1.83 4.61 -14.99
C GLU A 263 -0.67 5.50 -15.47
N THR A 264 0.56 5.12 -15.16
CA THR A 264 1.81 5.77 -15.63
C THR A 264 2.67 4.76 -16.35
#